data_AF-A0A973F7K8-F1
#
_entry.id   AF-A0A973F7K8-F1
#
_cell.length_a   1.000
_cell.length_b   1.000
_cell.length_c   1.000
_cell.angle_alpha   90.00
_cell.angle_beta   90.00
_cell.angle_gamma   90.00
#
_symmetry.space_group_name_H-M   'P 1'
#
loop_
_entity.id
_entity.type
_entity.pdbx_description
1 polymer ?
#
loop_
_entity_poly.entity_id
_entity_poly.type
_entity_poly.pdbx_seq_one_letter_code
_entity_poly.pdbx_strand_id
1 'polypeptide(L)'
;MSQYLFIALASFLIHFFLIVPFINFLYKMKLQRANQKTLDAFNKPTPVFDKFHCHKQGIPVGGGLLVVLVTTVLFAFFLLVVTLFNKTIQTNYPSAINEIKIIFFTFISFALLGVYDDLNKIFLWKKQSFFGLRMRHKLVIEIILALVISIALFSDLRISIIHIPFFGVFQLSYFYILFAAFVIVAFANAVNITDGL
;
A
#
# COMPACT_ATOMS: atom_id res chain seq x y z
N MET A 1 -5.64 -21.88 -13.49
CA MET A 1 -5.64 -20.64 -14.30
C MET A 1 -7.01 -19.98 -14.42
N SER A 2 -8.08 -20.68 -14.86
CA SER A 2 -9.42 -20.08 -15.01
C SER A 2 -9.99 -19.46 -13.72
N GLN A 3 -9.70 -20.05 -12.56
CA GLN A 3 -10.14 -19.55 -11.25
C GLN A 3 -9.57 -18.16 -10.91
N TYR A 4 -8.26 -17.97 -11.08
CA TYR A 4 -7.61 -16.68 -10.80
C TYR A 4 -8.09 -15.60 -11.76
N LEU A 5 -8.29 -15.94 -13.03
CA LEU A 5 -8.85 -15.03 -14.02
C LEU A 5 -10.29 -14.61 -13.66
N PHE A 6 -11.12 -15.56 -13.20
CA PHE A 6 -12.46 -15.25 -12.70
C PHE A 6 -12.42 -14.31 -11.49
N ILE A 7 -11.58 -14.59 -10.49
CA ILE A 7 -11.43 -13.74 -9.30
C ILE A 7 -10.98 -12.33 -9.69
N ALA A 8 -10.02 -12.21 -10.61
CA ALA A 8 -9.53 -10.92 -11.10
C ALA A 8 -10.62 -10.13 -11.83
N LEU A 9 -11.37 -10.77 -12.74
CA LEU A 9 -12.48 -10.13 -13.45
C LEU A 9 -13.61 -9.71 -12.50
N ALA A 10 -13.98 -10.57 -11.55
CA ALA A 10 -14.99 -10.26 -10.55
C ALA A 10 -14.56 -9.07 -9.68
N SER A 11 -13.30 -9.05 -9.23
CA SER A 11 -12.76 -7.93 -8.45
C SER A 11 -12.76 -6.63 -9.26
N PHE A 12 -12.34 -6.69 -10.52
CA PHE A 12 -12.37 -5.54 -11.44
C PHE A 12 -13.78 -4.98 -11.60
N LEU A 13 -14.77 -5.83 -11.89
CA LEU A 13 -16.16 -5.40 -12.07
C LEU A 13 -16.71 -4.75 -10.80
N ILE A 14 -16.44 -5.34 -9.63
CA ILE A 14 -16.91 -4.79 -8.35
C ILE A 14 -16.28 -3.42 -8.10
N HIS A 15 -14.98 -3.25 -8.30
CA HIS A 15 -14.32 -1.94 -8.20
C HIS A 15 -14.90 -0.94 -9.20
N PHE A 16 -15.10 -1.35 -10.45
CA PHE A 16 -15.66 -0.50 -11.52
C PHE A 16 -17.04 0.04 -11.15
N PHE A 17 -17.94 -0.79 -10.62
CA PHE A 17 -19.27 -0.35 -10.22
C PHE A 17 -19.26 0.49 -8.94
N LEU A 18 -18.33 0.24 -8.01
CA LEU A 18 -18.25 0.96 -6.74
C LEU A 18 -17.53 2.31 -6.82
N ILE A 19 -16.69 2.55 -7.84
CA ILE A 19 -15.87 3.75 -7.90
C ILE A 19 -16.72 5.03 -8.01
N VAL A 20 -17.74 5.04 -8.87
CA VAL A 20 -18.64 6.20 -9.08
C VAL A 20 -19.45 6.55 -7.83
N PRO A 21 -20.19 5.62 -7.20
CA PRO A 21 -20.92 5.94 -5.97
C PRO A 21 -19.99 6.35 -4.83
N PHE A 22 -18.79 5.76 -4.75
CA PHE A 22 -17.80 6.15 -3.75
C PHE A 22 -17.27 7.57 -3.96
N ILE A 23 -16.95 7.95 -5.20
CA ILE A 23 -16.55 9.33 -5.53
C ILE A 23 -17.65 10.32 -5.14
N ASN A 24 -18.91 10.04 -5.47
CA ASN A 24 -20.05 10.88 -5.08
C ASN A 24 -20.19 10.99 -3.56
N PHE A 25 -19.93 9.91 -2.84
CA PHE A 25 -19.89 9.89 -1.37
C PHE A 25 -18.78 10.80 -0.82
N LEU A 26 -17.57 10.75 -1.37
CA LEU A 26 -16.46 11.64 -0.97
C LEU A 26 -16.81 13.12 -1.20
N TYR A 27 -17.46 13.44 -2.33
CA TYR A 27 -17.97 14.79 -2.59
C TYR A 27 -19.01 15.22 -1.55
N LYS A 28 -19.96 14.35 -1.22
CA LYS A 28 -21.01 14.62 -0.22
C LYS A 28 -20.41 14.88 1.17
N MET A 29 -19.37 14.14 1.54
CA MET A 29 -18.64 14.32 2.81
C MET A 29 -17.66 15.49 2.80
N LYS A 30 -17.48 16.19 1.66
CA LYS A 30 -16.49 17.25 1.47
C LYS A 30 -15.05 16.81 1.79
N LEU A 31 -14.73 15.54 1.54
CA LEU A 31 -13.38 14.99 1.68
C LEU A 31 -12.57 15.34 0.42
N GLN A 32 -12.22 16.62 0.29
CA GLN A 32 -11.56 17.17 -0.89
C GLN A 32 -10.19 17.74 -0.55
N ARG A 33 -9.31 17.78 -1.55
CA ARG A 33 -8.00 18.39 -1.43
C ARG A 33 -8.14 19.91 -1.36
N ALA A 34 -7.87 20.53 -0.22
CA ALA A 34 -7.76 22.00 -0.16
C ALA A 34 -6.36 22.48 -0.56
N ASN A 35 -6.17 23.80 -0.61
CA ASN A 35 -4.91 24.44 -0.99
C ASN A 35 -3.83 24.20 0.10
N GLN A 36 -2.67 23.69 -0.28
CA GLN A 36 -1.63 23.22 0.65
C GLN A 36 -0.32 23.98 0.40
N LYS A 37 0.40 24.31 1.48
CA LYS A 37 1.79 24.78 1.44
C LYS A 37 2.70 23.68 1.97
N THR A 38 3.38 22.98 1.09
CA THR A 38 4.19 21.81 1.48
C THR A 38 5.58 22.21 1.99
N LEU A 39 6.16 21.33 2.83
CA LEU A 39 7.52 21.44 3.35
C LEU A 39 8.30 20.18 2.99
N ASP A 40 9.60 20.34 2.74
CA ASP A 40 10.52 19.23 2.50
C ASP A 40 10.98 18.54 3.81
N ALA A 41 11.86 17.54 3.68
CA ALA A 41 12.45 16.80 4.80
C ALA A 41 13.27 17.68 5.77
N PHE A 42 13.68 18.88 5.34
CA PHE A 42 14.48 19.86 6.06
C PHE A 42 13.63 21.05 6.56
N ASN A 43 12.31 20.95 6.50
CA ASN A 43 11.35 22.00 6.85
C ASN A 43 11.46 23.27 5.98
N LYS A 44 11.93 23.14 4.74
CA LYS A 44 11.95 24.23 3.76
C LYS A 44 10.68 24.18 2.90
N PRO A 45 10.09 25.33 2.55
CA PRO A 45 8.93 25.38 1.66
C PRO A 45 9.26 24.87 0.26
N THR A 46 8.30 24.18 -0.36
CA THR A 46 8.44 23.56 -1.69
C THR A 46 7.52 24.23 -2.72
N PRO A 47 7.81 25.47 -3.14
CA PRO A 47 6.92 26.28 -3.98
C PRO A 47 6.72 25.71 -5.39
N VAL A 48 7.72 25.03 -5.94
CA VAL A 48 7.62 24.39 -7.27
C VAL A 48 6.62 23.23 -7.21
N PHE A 49 6.69 22.40 -6.17
CA PHE A 49 5.76 21.29 -5.96
C PHE A 49 4.33 21.83 -5.82
N ASP A 50 4.13 22.83 -4.96
CA ASP A 50 2.81 23.43 -4.74
C ASP A 50 2.22 23.97 -6.05
N LYS A 51 3.02 24.69 -6.86
CA LYS A 51 2.59 25.24 -8.16
C LYS A 51 2.06 24.16 -9.12
N PHE A 52 2.78 23.05 -9.26
CA PHE A 52 2.36 21.96 -10.15
C PHE A 52 1.11 21.22 -9.62
N HIS A 53 0.86 21.24 -8.31
CA HIS A 53 -0.26 20.53 -7.69
C HIS A 53 -1.49 21.39 -7.40
N CYS A 54 -1.44 22.71 -7.65
CA CYS A 54 -2.58 23.61 -7.43
C CYS A 54 -3.85 23.17 -8.19
N HIS A 55 -3.71 22.58 -9.37
CA HIS A 55 -4.84 22.11 -10.17
C HIS A 55 -5.59 20.93 -9.54
N LYS A 56 -4.98 20.22 -8.57
CA LYS A 56 -5.61 19.10 -7.84
C LYS A 56 -6.54 19.58 -6.71
N GLN A 57 -6.70 20.89 -6.52
CA GLN A 57 -7.60 21.46 -5.52
C GLN A 57 -9.08 21.13 -5.82
N GLY A 58 -9.85 20.75 -4.80
CA GLY A 58 -11.27 20.41 -4.90
C GLY A 58 -11.56 18.97 -5.33
N ILE A 59 -10.54 18.23 -5.78
CA ILE A 59 -10.66 16.81 -6.13
C ILE A 59 -10.79 15.98 -4.84
N PRO A 60 -11.70 14.98 -4.80
CA PRO A 60 -11.89 14.11 -3.64
C PRO A 60 -10.61 13.34 -3.30
N VAL A 61 -10.30 13.25 -2.01
CA VAL A 61 -9.12 12.53 -1.46
C VAL A 61 -9.60 11.27 -0.77
N GLY A 62 -8.80 10.19 -0.86
CA GLY A 62 -9.11 8.91 -0.24
C GLY A 62 -9.65 7.84 -1.18
N GLY A 63 -9.44 7.97 -2.50
CA GLY A 63 -9.75 6.90 -3.47
C GLY A 63 -9.11 5.55 -3.11
N GLY A 64 -7.91 5.58 -2.54
CA GLY A 64 -7.22 4.39 -2.03
C GLY A 64 -8.00 3.65 -0.93
N LEU A 65 -8.86 4.33 -0.16
CA LEU A 65 -9.66 3.68 0.88
C LEU A 65 -10.65 2.66 0.28
N LEU A 66 -11.27 2.99 -0.86
CA LEU A 66 -12.13 2.05 -1.57
C LEU A 66 -11.33 0.84 -2.03
N VAL A 67 -10.17 1.08 -2.64
CA VAL A 67 -9.29 0.02 -3.15
C VAL A 67 -8.92 -0.93 -2.03
N VAL A 68 -8.47 -0.40 -0.89
CA VAL A 68 -8.08 -1.18 0.29
C VAL A 68 -9.25 -1.96 0.86
N LEU A 69 -10.39 -1.32 1.11
CA LEU A 69 -11.54 -1.95 1.75
C LEU A 69 -12.09 -3.08 0.88
N VAL A 70 -12.39 -2.78 -0.40
CA VAL A 70 -12.97 -3.75 -1.32
C VAL A 70 -11.99 -4.89 -1.59
N THR A 71 -10.71 -4.61 -1.80
CA THR A 71 -9.70 -5.67 -2.02
C THR A 71 -9.55 -6.56 -0.80
N THR A 72 -9.56 -6.00 0.42
CA THR A 72 -9.48 -6.77 1.66
C THR A 72 -10.68 -7.70 1.83
N VAL A 73 -11.89 -7.17 1.62
CA VAL A 73 -13.14 -7.94 1.73
C VAL A 73 -13.20 -9.03 0.67
N LEU A 74 -12.90 -8.70 -0.59
CA LEU A 74 -12.91 -9.67 -1.68
C LEU A 74 -11.84 -10.74 -1.50
N PHE A 75 -10.64 -10.38 -1.04
CA PHE A 75 -9.58 -11.34 -0.77
C PHE A 75 -10.02 -12.34 0.31
N ALA A 76 -10.58 -11.87 1.43
CA ALA A 76 -11.10 -12.74 2.49
C ALA A 76 -12.27 -13.62 2.00
N PHE A 77 -13.20 -13.04 1.23
CA PHE A 77 -14.33 -13.76 0.66
C PHE A 77 -13.89 -14.86 -0.32
N PHE A 78 -13.01 -14.55 -1.27
CA PHE A 78 -12.53 -15.54 -2.23
C PHE A 78 -11.65 -16.61 -1.58
N LEU A 79 -10.85 -16.26 -0.56
CA LEU A 79 -10.12 -17.24 0.23
C LEU A 79 -11.09 -18.21 0.92
N LEU A 80 -12.16 -17.70 1.53
CA LEU A 80 -13.21 -18.52 2.13
C LEU A 80 -13.87 -19.44 1.08
N VAL A 81 -14.28 -18.92 -0.06
CA VAL A 81 -14.89 -19.69 -1.15
C VAL A 81 -13.95 -20.80 -1.64
N VAL A 82 -12.69 -20.46 -1.94
CA VAL A 82 -11.70 -21.44 -2.40
C VAL A 82 -11.51 -22.57 -1.37
N THR A 83 -11.51 -22.23 -0.08
CA THR A 83 -11.38 -23.19 1.02
C THR A 83 -12.62 -24.07 1.14
N LEU A 84 -13.83 -23.49 1.11
CA LEU A 84 -15.10 -24.23 1.22
C LEU A 84 -15.32 -25.20 0.06
N PHE A 85 -14.90 -24.82 -1.15
CA PHE A 85 -15.01 -25.67 -2.35
C PHE A 85 -13.80 -26.60 -2.56
N ASN A 86 -12.91 -26.72 -1.56
CA ASN A 86 -11.69 -27.54 -1.61
C ASN A 86 -10.87 -27.31 -2.88
N LYS A 87 -10.81 -26.06 -3.35
CA LYS A 87 -10.01 -25.69 -4.53
C LYS A 87 -8.56 -25.48 -4.10
N THR A 88 -7.63 -25.96 -4.92
CA THR A 88 -6.19 -25.86 -4.64
C THR A 88 -5.71 -24.42 -4.79
N ILE A 89 -5.01 -23.91 -3.78
CA ILE A 89 -4.28 -22.65 -3.86
C ILE A 89 -2.87 -22.97 -4.36
N GLN A 90 -2.46 -22.38 -5.49
CA GLN A 90 -1.08 -22.48 -5.96
C GLN A 90 -0.18 -21.64 -5.07
N THR A 91 0.88 -22.27 -4.56
CA THR A 91 1.88 -21.64 -3.68
C THR A 91 3.28 -21.99 -4.17
N ASN A 92 4.24 -21.12 -3.90
CA ASN A 92 5.64 -21.36 -4.20
C ASN A 92 6.38 -22.01 -3.02
N TYR A 93 5.78 -21.96 -1.84
CA TYR A 93 6.24 -22.51 -0.58
C TYR A 93 5.25 -23.57 -0.07
N PRO A 94 5.70 -24.60 0.69
CA PRO A 94 4.82 -25.65 1.19
C PRO A 94 3.66 -25.17 2.06
N SER A 95 3.78 -24.00 2.70
CA SER A 95 2.74 -23.43 3.55
C SER A 95 2.05 -22.24 2.87
N ALA A 96 0.85 -22.48 2.32
CA ALA A 96 -0.04 -21.43 1.79
C ALA A 96 -0.36 -20.36 2.84
N ILE A 97 -0.53 -20.80 4.10
CA ILE A 97 -0.91 -19.95 5.21
C ILE A 97 0.19 -18.90 5.45
N ASN A 98 1.46 -19.28 5.36
CA ASN A 98 2.57 -18.34 5.59
C ASN A 98 2.64 -17.29 4.47
N GLU A 99 2.50 -17.70 3.21
CA GLU A 99 2.52 -16.76 2.07
C GLU A 99 1.36 -15.76 2.17
N ILE A 100 0.14 -16.27 2.37
CA ILE A 100 -1.06 -15.44 2.49
C ILE A 100 -0.95 -14.49 3.68
N LYS A 101 -0.51 -14.98 4.85
CA LYS A 101 -0.34 -14.17 6.05
C LYS A 101 0.61 -13.00 5.80
N ILE A 102 1.76 -13.24 5.19
CA ILE A 102 2.77 -12.20 4.95
C ILE A 102 2.27 -11.17 3.93
N ILE A 103 1.70 -11.62 2.81
CA ILE A 103 1.17 -10.73 1.76
C ILE A 103 0.03 -9.88 2.32
N PHE A 104 -0.90 -10.49 3.04
CA PHE A 104 -2.06 -9.80 3.58
C PHE A 104 -1.68 -8.84 4.70
N PHE A 105 -0.75 -9.22 5.59
CA PHE A 105 -0.20 -8.34 6.60
C PHE A 105 0.53 -7.14 5.96
N THR A 106 1.34 -7.38 4.93
CA THR A 106 2.03 -6.32 4.18
C THR A 106 1.03 -5.35 3.57
N PHE A 107 0.01 -5.87 2.88
CA PHE A 107 -1.02 -5.06 2.25
C PHE A 107 -1.78 -4.20 3.28
N ILE A 108 -2.29 -4.80 4.36
CA ILE A 108 -3.07 -4.08 5.37
C ILE A 108 -2.21 -3.06 6.12
N SER A 109 -0.99 -3.42 6.53
CA SER A 109 -0.15 -2.52 7.34
C SER A 109 0.23 -1.25 6.56
N PHE A 110 0.67 -1.38 5.30
CA PHE A 110 0.96 -0.22 4.45
C PHE A 110 -0.30 0.53 4.04
N ALA A 111 -1.42 -0.16 3.80
CA ALA A 111 -2.70 0.48 3.53
C ALA A 111 -3.18 1.34 4.71
N LEU A 112 -3.11 0.82 5.94
CA LEU A 112 -3.46 1.56 7.15
C LEU A 112 -2.54 2.76 7.36
N LEU A 113 -1.25 2.61 7.09
CA LEU A 113 -0.30 3.73 7.15
C LEU A 113 -0.66 4.83 6.15
N GLY A 114 -1.04 4.46 4.91
CA GLY A 114 -1.50 5.39 3.89
C GLY A 114 -2.81 6.09 4.27
N VAL A 115 -3.80 5.34 4.74
CA VAL A 115 -5.07 5.90 5.24
C VAL A 115 -4.82 6.85 6.41
N TYR A 116 -3.94 6.50 7.33
CA TYR A 116 -3.59 7.37 8.46
C TYR A 116 -2.92 8.68 7.99
N ASP A 117 -2.00 8.61 7.01
CA ASP A 117 -1.38 9.80 6.40
C ASP A 117 -2.43 10.71 5.73
N ASP A 118 -3.38 10.13 4.99
CA ASP A 118 -4.43 10.88 4.30
C ASP A 118 -5.49 11.47 5.23
N LEU A 119 -5.91 10.72 6.26
CA LEU A 119 -6.82 11.23 7.29
C LEU A 119 -6.18 12.37 8.07
N ASN A 120 -4.88 12.28 8.38
CA ASN A 120 -4.15 13.36 9.04
C ASN A 120 -4.13 14.63 8.19
N LYS A 121 -3.97 14.52 6.86
CA LYS A 121 -4.05 15.67 5.95
C LYS A 121 -5.44 16.32 5.95
N ILE A 122 -6.51 15.53 6.10
CA ILE A 122 -7.90 16.01 6.06
C ILE A 122 -8.34 16.59 7.43
N PHE A 123 -8.10 15.88 8.53
CA PHE A 123 -8.67 16.17 9.85
C PHE A 123 -7.82 17.10 10.73
N LEU A 124 -6.49 17.00 10.68
CA LEU A 124 -5.61 17.87 11.49
C LEU A 124 -5.59 19.32 10.98
N TRP A 125 -6.26 19.59 9.85
CA TRP A 125 -6.41 20.91 9.28
C TRP A 125 -7.17 21.91 10.16
N LYS A 126 -7.98 21.45 11.12
CA LYS A 126 -8.70 22.35 12.05
C LYS A 126 -7.80 23.01 13.10
N LYS A 127 -6.57 22.53 13.31
CA LYS A 127 -5.58 23.19 14.17
C LYS A 127 -4.48 23.75 13.27
N GLN A 128 -4.24 25.05 13.35
CA GLN A 128 -3.26 25.84 12.57
C GLN A 128 -1.78 25.41 12.74
N SER A 129 -1.50 24.18 13.18
CA SER A 129 -0.16 23.68 13.50
C SER A 129 0.19 22.46 12.65
N PHE A 130 0.92 22.73 11.56
CA PHE A 130 1.92 21.86 10.93
C PHE A 130 1.53 20.43 10.51
N PHE A 131 1.06 20.35 9.26
CA PHE A 131 1.37 19.37 8.20
C PHE A 131 1.62 17.89 8.55
N GLY A 132 0.57 17.06 8.43
CA GLY A 132 0.64 15.60 8.22
C GLY A 132 1.48 14.81 9.21
N LEU A 133 1.70 13.51 8.98
CA LEU A 133 2.84 12.87 9.64
C LEU A 133 4.10 13.52 9.07
N ARG A 134 4.99 14.07 9.91
CA ARG A 134 6.28 14.55 9.38
C ARG A 134 6.90 13.41 8.57
N MET A 135 7.38 13.70 7.36
CA MET A 135 7.96 12.71 6.44
C MET A 135 8.91 11.73 7.13
N ARG A 136 9.69 12.22 8.11
CA ARG A 136 10.59 11.41 8.95
C ARG A 136 9.89 10.33 9.77
N HIS A 137 8.76 10.65 10.42
CA HIS A 137 8.01 9.67 11.21
C HIS A 137 7.38 8.60 10.32
N LYS A 138 6.87 8.99 9.14
CA LYS A 138 6.33 8.05 8.16
C LYS A 138 7.40 7.06 7.72
N LEU A 139 8.58 7.57 7.34
CA LEU A 139 9.72 6.74 6.94
C LEU A 139 10.15 5.77 8.05
N VAL A 140 10.22 6.22 9.31
CA VAL A 140 10.56 5.34 10.44
C VAL A 140 9.55 4.21 10.59
N ILE A 141 8.24 4.50 10.48
CA ILE A 141 7.20 3.46 10.55
C ILE A 141 7.30 2.50 9.36
N GLU A 142 7.54 2.99 8.15
CA GLU A 142 7.74 2.15 6.96
C GLU A 142 8.94 1.22 7.12
N ILE A 143 10.06 1.71 7.66
CA ILE A 143 11.26 0.90 7.93
C ILE A 143 10.94 -0.20 8.95
N ILE A 144 10.25 0.13 10.04
CA ILE A 144 9.88 -0.86 11.07
C ILE A 144 8.96 -1.93 10.47
N LEU A 145 7.91 -1.53 9.74
CA LEU A 145 7.01 -2.47 9.08
C LEU A 145 7.76 -3.36 8.08
N ALA A 146 8.60 -2.76 7.23
CA ALA A 146 9.40 -3.47 6.25
C ALA A 146 10.38 -4.47 6.88
N LEU A 147 10.99 -4.14 8.02
CA LEU A 147 11.85 -5.06 8.77
C LEU A 147 11.05 -6.24 9.31
N VAL A 148 9.88 -6.01 9.91
CA VAL A 148 9.01 -7.09 10.39
C VAL A 148 8.62 -8.04 9.26
N ILE A 149 8.21 -7.49 8.11
CA ILE A 149 7.86 -8.27 6.92
C ILE A 149 9.07 -9.05 6.41
N SER A 150 10.24 -8.42 6.36
CA SER A 150 11.47 -9.05 5.86
C SER A 150 11.97 -10.18 6.76
N ILE A 151 11.83 -10.03 8.08
CA ILE A 151 12.07 -11.10 9.04
C ILE A 151 11.12 -12.26 8.76
N ALA A 152 9.82 -11.99 8.57
CA ALA A 152 8.84 -13.04 8.26
C ALA A 152 9.12 -13.75 6.93
N LEU A 153 9.54 -13.02 5.89
CA LEU A 153 9.98 -13.62 4.61
C LEU A 153 11.19 -14.54 4.81
N PHE A 154 12.15 -14.15 5.66
CA PHE A 154 13.33 -14.94 5.95
C PHE A 154 13.03 -16.16 6.84
N SER A 155 12.26 -16.01 7.91
CA SER A 155 11.99 -17.08 8.89
C SER A 155 10.91 -18.05 8.42
N ASP A 156 9.77 -17.52 7.96
CA ASP A 156 8.55 -18.32 7.75
C ASP A 156 8.51 -18.94 6.34
N LEU A 157 9.11 -18.27 5.35
CA LEU A 157 9.24 -18.73 3.97
C LEU A 157 10.67 -19.20 3.62
N ARG A 158 11.63 -19.08 4.55
CA ARG A 158 13.03 -19.51 4.37
C ARG A 158 13.73 -18.86 3.17
N ILE A 159 13.30 -17.67 2.78
CA ILE A 159 13.87 -16.98 1.62
C ILE A 159 15.19 -16.34 2.06
N SER A 160 16.27 -16.73 1.39
CA SER A 160 17.63 -16.26 1.69
C SER A 160 18.48 -16.02 0.43
N ILE A 161 17.85 -16.06 -0.74
CA ILE A 161 18.49 -15.91 -2.05
C ILE A 161 17.88 -14.75 -2.83
N ILE A 162 18.65 -14.26 -3.80
CA ILE A 162 18.15 -13.40 -4.87
C ILE A 162 18.53 -14.05 -6.19
N HIS A 163 17.57 -14.17 -7.09
CA HIS A 163 17.83 -14.54 -8.48
C HIS A 163 17.94 -13.27 -9.34
N ILE A 164 19.11 -13.04 -9.92
CA ILE A 164 19.35 -11.94 -10.85
C ILE A 164 19.32 -12.54 -12.26
N PRO A 165 18.37 -12.14 -13.13
CA PRO A 165 18.32 -12.62 -14.51
C PRO A 165 19.69 -12.47 -15.19
N PHE A 166 20.10 -13.47 -15.96
CA PHE A 166 21.39 -13.55 -16.67
C PHE A 166 22.65 -13.71 -15.79
N PHE A 167 22.60 -13.35 -14.51
CA PHE A 167 23.75 -13.45 -13.58
C PHE A 167 23.68 -14.65 -12.63
N GLY A 168 22.48 -15.17 -12.37
CA GLY A 168 22.28 -16.38 -11.57
C GLY A 168 21.71 -16.13 -10.18
N VAL A 169 21.82 -17.13 -9.30
CA VAL A 169 21.28 -17.12 -7.94
C VAL A 169 22.39 -16.78 -6.94
N PHE A 170 22.16 -15.74 -6.14
CA PHE A 170 23.07 -15.29 -5.09
C PHE A 170 22.48 -15.60 -3.71
N GLN A 171 23.30 -16.20 -2.85
CA GLN A 171 22.94 -16.48 -1.45
C GLN A 171 23.27 -15.25 -0.60
N LEU A 172 22.25 -14.63 -0.03
CA LEU A 172 22.41 -13.47 0.88
C LEU A 172 22.37 -13.88 2.35
N SER A 173 21.77 -15.03 2.67
CA SER A 173 21.58 -15.48 4.05
C SER A 173 20.92 -14.36 4.89
N TYR A 174 21.48 -13.96 6.03
CA TYR A 174 20.90 -12.92 6.89
C TYR A 174 20.80 -11.53 6.23
N PHE A 175 21.66 -11.23 5.24
CA PHE A 175 21.59 -9.94 4.52
C PHE A 175 20.31 -9.81 3.68
N TYR A 176 19.59 -10.91 3.44
CA TYR A 176 18.30 -10.88 2.76
C TYR A 176 17.28 -10.02 3.53
N ILE A 177 17.32 -10.00 4.87
CA ILE A 177 16.39 -9.21 5.69
C ILE A 177 16.58 -7.71 5.41
N LEU A 178 17.82 -7.23 5.39
CA LEU A 178 18.12 -5.83 5.13
C LEU A 178 17.79 -5.46 3.68
N PHE A 179 18.12 -6.34 2.74
CA PHE A 179 17.79 -6.17 1.33
C PHE A 179 16.28 -6.06 1.10
N ALA A 180 15.50 -7.02 1.61
CA ALA A 180 14.05 -7.03 1.45
C ALA A 180 13.41 -5.80 2.10
N ALA A 181 13.88 -5.38 3.27
CA ALA A 181 13.36 -4.21 3.95
C ALA A 181 13.61 -2.94 3.13
N PHE A 182 14.82 -2.79 2.60
CA PHE A 182 15.17 -1.70 1.69
C PHE A 182 14.28 -1.70 0.44
N VAL A 183 14.06 -2.85 -0.20
CA VAL A 183 13.21 -2.98 -1.38
C VAL A 183 11.77 -2.57 -1.07
N ILE A 184 11.18 -3.07 0.02
CA ILE A 184 9.80 -2.74 0.42
C ILE A 184 9.64 -1.23 0.63
N VAL A 185 10.55 -0.60 1.40
CA VAL A 185 10.50 0.85 1.65
C VAL A 185 10.71 1.65 0.36
N ALA A 186 11.66 1.23 -0.48
CA ALA A 186 11.94 1.90 -1.74
C ALA A 186 10.73 1.87 -2.67
N PHE A 187 10.06 0.72 -2.82
CA PHE A 187 8.86 0.61 -3.65
C PHE A 187 7.66 1.38 -3.08
N ALA A 188 7.42 1.33 -1.77
CA ALA A 188 6.35 2.09 -1.14
C ALA A 188 6.51 3.60 -1.37
N ASN A 189 7.73 4.12 -1.24
CA ASN A 189 8.03 5.53 -1.50
C ASN A 189 8.02 5.87 -2.99
N ALA A 190 8.56 5.00 -3.85
CA ALA A 190 8.58 5.21 -5.30
C ALA A 190 7.16 5.35 -5.85
N VAL A 191 6.24 4.45 -5.47
CA VAL A 191 4.82 4.51 -5.89
C VAL A 191 4.15 5.79 -5.39
N ASN A 192 4.38 6.17 -4.13
CA ASN A 192 3.85 7.42 -3.55
C ASN A 192 4.38 8.67 -4.26
N ILE A 193 5.64 8.68 -4.71
CA ILE A 193 6.22 9.78 -5.49
C ILE A 193 5.59 9.83 -6.89
N THR A 194 5.40 8.67 -7.54
CA THR A 194 4.83 8.62 -8.90
C THR A 194 3.35 8.99 -8.97
N ASP A 195 2.57 8.70 -7.92
CA ASP A 195 1.14 9.11 -7.83
C ASP A 195 0.96 10.63 -7.67
N GLY A 196 2.04 11.33 -7.31
CA GLY A 196 2.05 12.79 -7.21
C GLY A 196 1.91 13.51 -8.56
N LEU A 197 2.28 12.91 -9.67
CA LEU A 197 2.27 13.57 -10.99
C LEU A 197 0.85 13.81 -11.53
#